data_AF-A0A2K8X0A4-F1
#
_entry.id   AF-A0A2K8X0A4-F1
#
_cell.length_a   1.000
_cell.length_b   1.000
_cell.length_c   1.000
_cell.angle_alpha   90.00
_cell.angle_beta   90.00
_cell.angle_gamma   90.00
#
_symmetry.space_group_name_H-M   'P 1'
#
loop_
_entity.id
_entity.type
_entity.pdbx_description
1 polymer ?
#
loop_
_entity_poly.entity_id
_entity_poly.type
_entity_poly.pdbx_seq_one_letter_code
_entity_poly.pdbx_strand_id
1 'polypeptide(L)' 'MTIKKYVINGLISGLAFAVLMAGWEYYKEQPFSALKFVLHIVLFALLNGYLTYRKDKNKLKNE' A
#
# COMPACT_ATOMS: atom_id res chain seq x y z
N MET A 1 -18.25 9.61 -1.40
CA MET A 1 -16.94 8.94 -1.39
C MET A 1 -16.74 8.25 -0.05
N THR A 2 -16.82 6.92 0.02
CA THR A 2 -16.78 6.19 1.29
C THR A 2 -15.35 5.88 1.68
N ILE A 3 -14.93 6.25 2.89
CA ILE A 3 -13.60 5.98 3.48
C ILE A 3 -13.13 4.52 3.26
N LYS A 4 -14.08 3.58 3.29
CA LYS A 4 -13.89 2.16 2.99
C LYS A 4 -13.15 1.91 1.67
N LYS A 5 -13.44 2.68 0.62
CA LYS A 5 -12.79 2.53 -0.70
C LYS A 5 -11.30 2.83 -0.61
N TYR A 6 -10.89 3.90 0.09
CA TYR A 6 -9.48 4.26 0.19
C TYR A 6 -8.69 3.26 1.05
N VAL A 7 -9.30 2.75 2.12
CA VAL A 7 -8.69 1.73 2.99
C VAL A 7 -8.48 0.43 2.22
N ILE A 8 -9.50 -0.05 1.48
CA ILE A 8 -9.38 -1.26 0.67
C ILE A 8 -8.33 -1.09 -0.43
N ASN A 9 -8.34 0.04 -1.14
CA ASN A 9 -7.39 0.28 -2.22
C ASN A 9 -5.95 0.39 -1.69
N GLY A 10 -5.77 1.04 -0.54
CA GLY A 10 -4.51 1.07 0.19
C GLY A 10 -4.04 -0.34 0.56
N LEU A 11 -4.89 -1.14 1.22
CA LEU A 11 -4.56 -2.50 1.63
C LEU A 11 -4.17 -3.39 0.44
N ILE A 12 -4.92 -3.35 -0.66
CA ILE A 12 -4.59 -4.13 -1.86
C ILE A 12 -3.21 -3.72 -2.40
N SER A 13 -2.93 -2.41 -2.49
CA SER A 13 -1.64 -1.92 -2.97
C SER A 13 -0.47 -2.31 -2.05
N GLY A 14 -0.69 -2.27 -0.72
CA GLY A 14 0.31 -2.69 0.26
C GLY A 14 0.57 -4.18 0.23
N LEU A 15 -0.48 -5.00 0.09
CA LEU A 15 -0.36 -6.44 -0.04
C LEU A 15 0.40 -6.83 -1.31
N ALA A 16 0.04 -6.22 -2.45
CA ALA A 16 0.73 -6.46 -3.73
C ALA A 16 2.21 -6.11 -3.64
N PHE A 17 2.55 -4.95 -3.07
CA PHE A 17 3.94 -4.54 -2.89
C PHE A 17 4.73 -5.48 -1.98
N ALA A 18 4.13 -5.88 -0.85
CA ALA A 18 4.78 -6.78 0.10
C ALA A 18 5.02 -8.17 -0.49
N VAL A 19 4.10 -8.70 -1.29
CA VAL A 19 4.28 -9.98 -2.00
C VAL A 19 5.42 -9.88 -3.01
N LEU A 20 5.51 -8.79 -3.78
CA LEU A 20 6.61 -8.56 -4.71
C LEU A 20 7.95 -8.48 -3.98
N MET A 21 8.01 -7.76 -2.85
CA MET A 21 9.23 -7.67 -2.03
C MET A 21 9.61 -9.02 -1.43
N ALA A 22 8.65 -9.81 -0.96
CA ALA A 22 8.93 -11.16 -0.46
C ALA A 22 9.47 -12.09 -1.57
N GLY A 23 8.90 -12.02 -2.78
CA GLY A 23 9.42 -12.74 -3.94
C GLY A 23 10.83 -12.28 -4.33
N TRP A 24 11.12 -10.98 -4.22
CA TRP A 24 12.45 -10.43 -4.45
C TRP A 24 13.47 -10.86 -3.41
N GLU A 25 13.10 -10.84 -2.12
CA GLU A 25 13.94 -11.33 -1.03
C GLU A 25 14.26 -12.83 -1.22
N TYR A 26 13.26 -13.63 -1.62
CA TYR A 26 13.45 -15.04 -1.97
C TYR A 26 14.45 -15.22 -3.12
N TYR A 27 14.32 -14.43 -4.20
CA TYR A 27 15.26 -14.46 -5.33
C TYR A 27 16.70 -14.06 -4.93
N LYS A 28 16.84 -13.17 -3.94
CA LYS A 28 18.13 -12.70 -3.41
C LYS A 28 18.69 -13.58 -2.29
N GLU A 29 18.07 -14.72 -2.00
CA GLU A 29 18.43 -15.62 -0.89
C GLU A 29 18.49 -14.90 0.47
N GLN A 30 17.72 -13.82 0.62
CA GLN A 30 17.61 -13.07 1.86
C GLN A 30 16.64 -13.79 2.81
N PRO A 31 16.92 -13.82 4.12
CA PRO A 31 15.99 -14.40 5.07
C PRO A 31 14.68 -13.60 5.11
N PHE A 32 13.57 -14.30 4.91
CA PHE A 32 12.24 -13.70 5.02
C PHE A 32 12.03 -13.15 6.43
N SER A 33 11.58 -11.89 6.51
CA SER A 33 11.23 -11.26 7.78
C SER A 33 9.75 -10.86 7.77
N ALA A 34 8.96 -11.52 8.60
CA ALA A 34 7.54 -11.21 8.76
C ALA A 34 7.32 -9.74 9.19
N LEU A 35 8.23 -9.18 9.99
CA LEU A 35 8.17 -7.77 10.39
C LEU A 35 8.35 -6.85 9.18
N LYS A 36 9.35 -7.09 8.33
CA LYS A 36 9.54 -6.31 7.10
C LYS A 36 8.32 -6.43 6.20
N PHE A 37 7.75 -7.63 6.05
CA PHE A 37 6.56 -7.87 5.25
C PHE A 37 5.36 -7.03 5.74
N VAL A 38 5.06 -7.06 7.05
CA VAL A 38 3.98 -6.26 7.64
C VAL A 38 4.25 -4.77 7.49
N LEU A 39 5.50 -4.31 7.68
CA LEU A 39 5.87 -2.92 7.48
C LEU A 39 5.63 -2.46 6.03
N HIS A 40 5.99 -3.28 5.04
CA HIS A 40 5.69 -2.98 3.64
C HIS A 40 4.19 -2.81 3.40
N ILE A 41 3.36 -3.72 3.94
CA ILE A 41 1.89 -3.61 3.82
C ILE A 41 1.39 -2.32 4.44
N VAL A 42 1.76 -2.05 5.70
CA VAL A 42 1.24 -0.90 6.46
C VAL A 42 1.67 0.41 5.83
N LEU A 43 2.96 0.55 5.49
CA LEU A 43 3.50 1.77 4.90
C LEU A 43 2.86 2.04 3.53
N PHE A 44 2.80 1.04 2.64
CA PHE A 44 2.20 1.23 1.33
C PHE A 44 0.69 1.44 1.40
N ALA A 45 -0.02 0.77 2.32
CA ALA A 45 -1.45 0.96 2.49
C ALA A 45 -1.78 2.37 2.98
N LEU A 46 -1.04 2.88 3.96
CA LEU A 46 -1.21 4.24 4.48
C LEU A 46 -0.84 5.29 3.43
N LEU A 47 0.31 5.15 2.78
CA LEU A 47 0.77 6.10 1.75
C LEU A 47 -0.20 6.16 0.57
N ASN A 48 -0.57 5.01 -0.01
CA ASN A 48 -1.48 4.99 -1.16
C ASN A 48 -2.91 5.39 -0.77
N GLY A 49 -3.38 4.98 0.40
CA GLY A 49 -4.69 5.41 0.93
C GLY A 49 -4.75 6.94 1.09
N TYR A 50 -3.72 7.54 1.70
CA TYR A 50 -3.63 8.99 1.88
C TYR A 50 -3.50 9.74 0.54
N LEU A 51 -2.62 9.28 -0.36
CA LEU A 51 -2.45 9.90 -1.68
C LEU A 51 -3.74 9.84 -2.50
N THR A 52 -4.48 8.73 -2.42
CA THR A 52 -5.77 8.58 -3.11
C THR A 52 -6.81 9.54 -2.54
N TYR A 53 -6.91 9.64 -1.21
CA TYR A 53 -7.77 10.60 -0.55
C TYR A 53 -7.44 12.06 -0.94
N ARG A 54 -6.15 12.42 -0.94
CA ARG A 54 -5.71 13.77 -1.32
C ARG A 54 -5.99 14.09 -2.77
N LYS A 55 -5.72 13.16 -3.69
CA LYS A 55 -6.05 13.31 -5.12
C LYS A 55 -7.53 13.55 -5.33
N ASP A 56 -8.35 12.79 -4.63
CA ASP A 56 -9.80 12.88 -4.77
C ASP A 56 -10.37 14.20 -4.23
N LYS A 57 -9.86 14.67 -3.07
CA LYS A 57 -10.17 16.00 -2.53
C LYS A 57 -9.73 17.13 -3.46
N ASN A 58 -8.58 16.98 -4.13
CA ASN A 58 -8.10 17.98 -5.10
C ASN A 58 -8.92 17.96 -6.41
N LYS A 59 -9.47 16.80 -6.80
CA LYS A 59 -10.32 16.67 -7.98
C LYS A 59 -11.62 17.45 -7.80
N LEU A 60 -12.26 17.30 -6.62
CA LEU A 60 -13.45 18.04 -6.20
C LEU A 60 -13.25 19.56 -6.04
N LYS A 61 -12.00 20.05 -5.95
CA LYS A 61 -11.70 21.48 -5.85
C LYS A 61 -11.52 22.14 -7.22
N ASN A 62 -11.28 21.34 -8.27
CA ASN A 62 -11.01 21.81 -9.62
C ASN A 62 -12.15 21.49 -10.61
N GLU A 63 -13.26 20.91 -10.13
CA GLU A 63 -14.56 20.82 -10.79
C GLU A 63 -15.51 21.86 -10.21
#